data_AF-A0AAP0DMH1-F1
#
_entry.id   AF-A0AAP0DMH1-F1
#
_cell.length_a   1.000
_cell.length_b   1.000
_cell.length_c   1.000
_cell.angle_alpha   90.00
_cell.angle_beta   90.00
_cell.angle_gamma   90.00
#
_symmetry.space_group_name_H-M   'P 1'
#
loop_
_entity.id
_entity.type
_entity.pdbx_description
1 polymer ?
#
loop_
_entity_poly.entity_id
_entity_poly.type
_entity_poly.pdbx_seq_one_letter_code
_entity_poly.pdbx_strand_id
1 'polypeptide(L)'
;MHSLLCRFAVGCYEPSGAKFKTHVKTQFLSPEITYTVNLVFKRKMSNEQYIGLSYKLEGEEDRSYLFVLDKREDGWLTAELYQFTSDQTTIDLEIKFYTKWCPNLLIESMEFRPLEKVEHQVLTDDKDDMQLISDTKIAYWEQKLPNDYEEIIKLCVNDVEWKTKKELYYILCEGFLINSGEEWFSLAKDGKKCLMVQAKAVLKENEWEWKSEPETRFGQVADCISKKFGISCELGSKMLSPQTTYAAYLVYNRLPHAYTSINPPLTNTVQVVDKVLGSEAYNIFLRTPQTPVIGPNLKIKRTYNPSVRPRIKGLPKLRSDGWMEVQVHEFQTPATMRLRFSSYDMSSLAGITVQGLEFRPI
;
A
#
# COMPACT_ATOMS: atom_id res chain seq x y z
N MET A 1 2.99 32.57 -6.91
CA MET A 1 3.44 32.97 -5.57
C MET A 1 2.26 32.80 -4.62
N HIS A 2 1.93 31.56 -4.23
CA HIS A 2 0.80 31.30 -3.31
C HIS A 2 1.24 31.63 -1.89
N SER A 3 0.50 32.52 -1.26
CA SER A 3 0.85 33.14 0.01
C SER A 3 0.99 32.11 1.15
N LEU A 4 2.12 32.19 1.85
CA LEU A 4 2.40 31.54 3.14
C LEU A 4 1.58 32.19 4.28
N LEU A 5 0.29 32.44 4.08
CA LEU A 5 -0.56 33.06 5.11
C LEU A 5 -0.81 32.03 6.22
N CYS A 6 -0.15 32.26 7.35
CA CYS A 6 -0.43 31.59 8.62
C CYS A 6 -1.74 32.15 9.20
N ARG A 7 -2.59 31.29 9.77
CA ARG A 7 -3.81 31.69 10.48
C ARG A 7 -3.51 32.38 11.82
N PHE A 8 -2.30 32.22 12.35
CA PHE A 8 -1.89 32.76 13.64
C PHE A 8 -0.98 33.97 13.49
N ALA A 9 -1.26 35.03 14.25
CA ALA A 9 -0.48 36.27 14.23
C ALA A 9 0.99 36.07 14.63
N VAL A 10 1.28 35.05 15.45
CA VAL A 10 2.64 34.67 15.88
C VAL A 10 3.44 33.98 14.77
N GLY A 11 2.83 33.71 13.61
CA GLY A 11 3.49 33.04 12.48
C GLY A 11 3.58 31.53 12.64
N CYS A 12 4.51 30.92 11.92
CA CYS A 12 4.73 29.47 11.90
C CYS A 12 6.07 29.11 12.53
N TYR A 13 6.18 27.90 13.05
CA TYR A 13 7.42 27.38 13.63
C TYR A 13 8.21 26.52 12.64
N GLU A 14 9.53 26.73 12.57
CA GLU A 14 10.42 25.97 11.69
C GLU A 14 11.50 25.27 12.52
N PRO A 15 11.35 23.95 12.76
CA PRO A 15 12.28 23.21 13.63
C PRO A 15 13.65 22.99 12.99
N SER A 16 13.85 23.24 11.69
CA SER A 16 15.15 23.11 11.00
C SER A 16 15.90 21.78 11.25
N GLY A 17 15.17 20.66 11.29
CA GLY A 17 15.76 19.34 11.57
C GLY A 17 15.97 19.02 13.06
N ALA A 18 15.65 19.96 13.96
CA ALA A 18 15.75 19.78 15.41
C ALA A 18 14.61 18.93 16.00
N LYS A 19 14.77 18.59 17.27
CA LYS A 19 13.69 18.04 18.10
C LYS A 19 12.94 19.20 18.71
N PHE A 20 11.62 19.10 18.78
CA PHE A 20 10.80 20.08 19.49
C PHE A 20 9.69 19.37 20.27
N LYS A 21 9.13 20.08 21.24
CA LYS A 21 8.00 19.64 22.05
C LYS A 21 6.83 20.56 21.82
N THR A 22 5.62 20.02 21.89
CA THR A 22 4.40 20.81 21.99
C THR A 22 3.57 20.31 23.17
N HIS A 23 2.85 21.23 23.79
CA HIS A 23 1.91 20.96 24.88
C HIS A 23 0.52 21.21 24.35
N VAL A 24 -0.40 20.27 24.60
CA VAL A 24 -1.75 20.38 24.10
C VAL A 24 -2.76 20.07 25.18
N LYS A 25 -3.54 21.08 25.56
CA LYS A 25 -4.54 20.99 26.63
C LYS A 25 -5.93 20.69 26.05
N THR A 26 -6.59 19.68 26.60
CA THR A 26 -7.91 19.21 26.14
C THR A 26 -9.12 19.94 26.75
N GLN A 27 -8.89 20.93 27.62
CA GLN A 27 -9.91 21.57 28.47
C GLN A 27 -11.10 22.23 27.75
N PHE A 28 -11.00 22.46 26.44
CA PHE A 28 -12.06 23.11 25.64
C PHE A 28 -12.83 22.12 24.74
N LEU A 29 -12.54 20.82 24.85
CA LEU A 29 -13.16 19.80 24.01
C LEU A 29 -14.43 19.26 24.65
N SER A 30 -15.48 19.11 23.84
CA SER A 30 -16.72 18.50 24.30
C SER A 30 -16.48 17.09 24.83
N PRO A 31 -17.11 16.70 25.94
CA PRO A 31 -16.92 15.38 26.54
C PRO A 31 -17.58 14.26 25.75
N GLU A 32 -17.11 13.04 25.99
CA GLU A 32 -17.59 11.79 25.39
C GLU A 32 -17.43 11.71 23.86
N ILE A 33 -16.75 12.70 23.27
CA ILE A 33 -16.40 12.73 21.86
C ILE A 33 -14.99 12.18 21.68
N THR A 34 -14.82 11.28 20.71
CA THR A 34 -13.50 10.88 20.22
C THR A 34 -12.95 11.99 19.33
N TYR A 35 -11.76 12.48 19.63
CA TYR A 35 -11.05 13.46 18.81
C TYR A 35 -9.83 12.83 18.16
N THR A 36 -9.52 13.31 16.96
CA THR A 36 -8.21 13.17 16.33
C THR A 36 -7.34 14.36 16.71
N VAL A 37 -6.07 14.09 17.01
CA VAL A 37 -5.02 15.10 17.24
C VAL A 37 -4.23 15.22 15.94
N ASN A 38 -4.29 16.37 15.29
CA ASN A 38 -3.70 16.57 13.96
C ASN A 38 -2.60 17.63 14.00
N LEU A 39 -1.50 17.38 13.30
CA LEU A 39 -0.47 18.38 13.03
C LEU A 39 -0.80 19.08 11.70
N VAL A 40 -0.83 20.42 11.72
CA VAL A 40 -1.03 21.26 10.53
C VAL A 40 0.30 21.91 10.17
N PHE A 41 0.78 21.67 8.95
CA PHE A 41 2.10 22.12 8.52
C PHE A 41 2.20 22.26 6.99
N LYS A 42 3.28 22.88 6.51
CA LYS A 42 3.69 22.97 5.11
C LYS A 42 5.10 22.44 4.96
N ARG A 43 5.47 21.99 3.77
CA ARG A 43 6.85 21.64 3.43
C ARG A 43 7.43 22.74 2.54
N LYS A 44 8.50 23.38 2.98
CA LYS A 44 9.21 24.37 2.16
C LYS A 44 9.99 23.66 1.06
N MET A 45 9.98 24.25 -0.13
CA MET A 45 10.83 23.86 -1.27
C MET A 45 10.62 22.43 -1.80
N SER A 46 9.49 21.78 -1.50
CA SER A 46 9.19 20.44 -2.04
C SER A 46 7.69 20.23 -2.19
N ASN A 47 7.29 19.67 -3.34
CA ASN A 47 5.94 19.18 -3.59
C ASN A 47 5.77 17.71 -3.20
N GLU A 48 6.80 17.08 -2.63
CA GLU A 48 6.71 15.69 -2.18
C GLU A 48 5.65 15.57 -1.09
N GLN A 49 4.70 14.66 -1.32
CA GLN A 49 3.62 14.33 -0.38
C GLN A 49 4.11 13.45 0.79
N TYR A 50 5.42 13.19 0.88
CA TYR A 50 6.00 12.33 1.90
C TYR A 50 6.52 13.12 3.09
N ILE A 51 6.25 12.60 4.28
CA ILE A 51 6.86 13.00 5.53
C ILE A 51 7.32 11.74 6.24
N GLY A 52 8.51 11.81 6.82
CA GLY A 52 9.08 10.81 7.74
C GLY A 52 9.23 11.44 9.13
N LEU A 53 8.17 12.09 9.61
CA LEU A 53 8.19 12.77 10.90
C LEU A 53 7.87 11.73 11.97
N SER A 54 8.87 11.41 12.79
CA SER A 54 8.63 10.57 13.98
C SER A 54 8.26 11.43 15.19
N TYR A 55 7.36 10.92 16.00
CA TYR A 55 6.82 11.59 17.18
C TYR A 55 6.51 10.57 18.28
N LYS A 56 6.43 11.03 19.53
CA LYS A 56 5.93 10.22 20.64
C LYS A 56 5.36 11.10 21.75
N LEU A 57 4.44 10.54 22.54
CA LEU A 57 4.05 11.15 23.81
C LEU A 57 5.20 11.06 24.80
N GLU A 58 5.27 12.04 25.70
CA GLU A 58 6.25 11.98 26.77
C GLU A 58 6.00 10.77 27.68
N GLY A 59 7.08 10.07 28.03
CA GLY A 59 7.02 8.81 28.80
C GLY A 59 6.89 7.53 27.96
N GLU A 60 6.58 7.62 26.66
CA GLU A 60 6.56 6.46 25.78
C GLU A 60 7.99 6.03 25.39
N GLU A 61 8.21 4.73 25.28
CA GLU A 61 9.49 4.18 24.81
C GLU A 61 9.61 4.31 23.29
N ASP A 62 8.59 3.83 22.57
CA ASP A 62 8.57 3.74 21.12
C ASP A 62 8.14 5.05 20.44
N ARG A 63 8.60 5.22 19.19
CA ARG A 63 8.14 6.31 18.32
C ARG A 63 7.03 5.85 17.38
N SER A 64 6.08 6.74 17.18
CA SER A 64 5.15 6.73 16.06
C SER A 64 5.73 7.57 14.91
N TYR A 65 5.15 7.41 13.72
CA TYR A 65 5.65 8.06 12.52
C TYR A 65 4.48 8.52 11.64
N LEU A 66 4.61 9.71 11.06
CA LEU A 66 3.63 10.30 10.16
C LEU A 66 4.00 10.04 8.72
N PHE A 67 3.03 9.59 7.93
CA PHE A 67 3.21 9.30 6.50
C PHE A 67 2.01 9.67 5.64
N VAL A 68 0.82 9.79 6.23
CA VAL A 68 -0.41 10.10 5.51
C VAL A 68 -0.75 11.56 5.75
N LEU A 69 -0.86 12.30 4.65
CA LEU A 69 -1.08 13.73 4.65
C LEU A 69 -2.34 14.05 3.85
N ASP A 70 -3.28 14.74 4.48
CA ASP A 70 -4.43 15.30 3.78
C ASP A 70 -4.08 16.72 3.36
N LYS A 71 -4.22 17.02 2.07
CA LYS A 71 -4.08 18.38 1.56
C LYS A 71 -5.39 19.11 1.75
N ARG A 72 -5.32 20.25 2.44
CA ARG A 72 -6.46 21.17 2.62
C ARG A 72 -6.64 22.06 1.41
N GLU A 73 -7.82 22.66 1.29
CA GLU A 73 -8.15 23.66 0.27
C GLU A 73 -7.22 24.89 0.33
N ASP A 74 -6.79 25.28 1.53
CA ASP A 74 -5.86 26.40 1.78
C ASP A 74 -4.38 26.07 1.46
N GLY A 75 -4.12 24.85 0.98
CA GLY A 75 -2.80 24.35 0.63
C GLY A 75 -1.91 23.95 1.81
N TRP A 76 -2.40 23.97 3.05
CA TRP A 76 -1.74 23.33 4.20
C TRP A 76 -1.95 21.81 4.17
N LEU A 77 -1.04 21.08 4.81
CA LEU A 77 -1.12 19.64 5.00
C LEU A 77 -1.53 19.34 6.44
N THR A 78 -2.37 18.32 6.62
CA THR A 78 -2.76 17.82 7.94
C THR A 78 -2.40 16.36 8.09
N ALA A 79 -1.85 15.99 9.25
CA ALA A 79 -1.49 14.64 9.58
C ALA A 79 -2.01 14.25 10.96
N GLU A 80 -2.76 13.16 11.02
CA GLU A 80 -3.29 12.62 12.27
C GLU A 80 -2.20 11.91 13.08
N LEU A 81 -2.01 12.37 14.32
CA LEU A 81 -1.02 11.84 15.26
C LEU A 81 -1.62 10.82 16.24
N TYR A 82 -2.79 11.14 16.80
CA TYR A 82 -3.40 10.36 17.87
C TYR A 82 -4.92 10.42 17.77
N GLN A 83 -5.59 9.41 18.31
CA GLN A 83 -7.02 9.47 18.63
C GLN A 83 -7.20 9.35 20.14
N PHE A 84 -8.19 10.01 20.72
CA PHE A 84 -8.55 9.82 22.13
C PHE A 84 -10.00 10.22 22.38
N THR A 85 -10.62 9.66 23.42
CA THR A 85 -11.97 10.06 23.84
C THR A 85 -11.86 11.05 24.99
N SER A 86 -12.49 12.22 24.84
CA SER A 86 -12.56 13.23 25.90
C SER A 86 -13.45 12.74 27.04
N ASP A 87 -12.97 12.79 28.28
CA ASP A 87 -13.69 12.37 29.50
C ASP A 87 -13.86 13.53 30.51
N GLN A 88 -13.87 14.77 30.02
CA GLN A 88 -13.87 16.02 30.82
C GLN A 88 -12.59 16.29 31.62
N THR A 89 -11.62 15.37 31.64
CA THR A 89 -10.34 15.64 32.29
C THR A 89 -9.48 16.55 31.41
N THR A 90 -8.84 17.53 32.05
CA THR A 90 -7.82 18.33 31.37
C THR A 90 -6.55 17.50 31.30
N ILE A 91 -6.21 17.08 30.09
CA ILE A 91 -4.98 16.36 29.79
C ILE A 91 -4.04 17.34 29.10
N ASP A 92 -2.80 17.40 29.56
CA ASP A 92 -1.71 18.09 28.87
C ASP A 92 -0.87 17.04 28.13
N LEU A 93 -1.06 16.97 26.81
CA LEU A 93 -0.32 16.07 25.94
C LEU A 93 1.00 16.72 25.57
N GLU A 94 2.09 16.29 26.20
CA GLU A 94 3.44 16.64 25.74
C GLU A 94 3.85 15.68 24.60
N ILE A 95 3.93 16.22 23.37
CA ILE A 95 4.35 15.44 22.19
C ILE A 95 5.75 15.88 21.77
N LYS A 96 6.68 14.91 21.74
CA LYS A 96 8.04 15.08 21.24
C LYS A 96 8.10 14.72 19.75
N PHE A 97 8.64 15.62 18.94
CA PHE A 97 8.85 15.43 17.51
C PHE A 97 10.33 15.36 17.16
N TYR A 98 10.64 14.60 16.11
CA TYR A 98 12.00 14.38 15.63
C TYR A 98 12.05 14.63 14.12
N THR A 99 12.57 15.79 13.74
CA THR A 99 12.48 16.28 12.35
C THR A 99 13.74 16.05 11.51
N LYS A 100 14.70 15.24 11.97
CA LYS A 100 15.98 14.98 11.29
C LYS A 100 15.81 14.62 9.80
N TRP A 101 14.78 13.85 9.46
CA TRP A 101 14.48 13.39 8.10
C TRP A 101 13.48 14.29 7.36
N CYS A 102 13.08 15.41 7.96
CA CYS A 102 12.14 16.39 7.42
C CYS A 102 12.57 17.83 7.82
N PRO A 103 13.75 18.31 7.37
CA PRO A 103 14.30 19.58 7.84
C PRO A 103 13.49 20.82 7.40
N ASN A 104 12.76 20.73 6.28
CA ASN A 104 12.04 21.85 5.66
C ASN A 104 10.57 21.94 6.10
N LEU A 105 10.29 21.58 7.35
CA LEU A 105 8.92 21.58 7.88
C LEU A 105 8.57 22.98 8.41
N LEU A 106 7.39 23.48 8.04
CA LEU A 106 6.83 24.72 8.56
C LEU A 106 5.54 24.37 9.30
N ILE A 107 5.55 24.39 10.63
CA ILE A 107 4.42 24.00 11.46
C ILE A 107 3.55 25.21 11.74
N GLU A 108 2.26 25.10 11.45
CA GLU A 108 1.28 26.12 11.79
C GLU A 108 0.68 25.85 13.17
N SER A 109 0.10 24.65 13.37
CA SER A 109 -0.72 24.39 14.55
C SER A 109 -0.95 22.91 14.85
N MET A 110 -1.52 22.67 16.03
CA MET A 110 -2.19 21.42 16.39
C MET A 110 -3.71 21.61 16.28
N GLU A 111 -4.42 20.66 15.70
CA GLU A 111 -5.87 20.74 15.47
C GLU A 111 -6.58 19.50 16.02
N PHE A 112 -7.64 19.72 16.78
CA PHE A 112 -8.51 18.66 17.28
C PHE A 112 -9.77 18.59 16.45
N ARG A 113 -10.07 17.43 15.87
CA ARG A 113 -11.30 17.23 15.12
C ARG A 113 -12.12 16.10 15.73
N PRO A 114 -13.41 16.30 16.02
CA PRO A 114 -14.32 15.22 16.34
C PRO A 114 -14.23 14.13 15.27
N LEU A 115 -14.13 12.89 15.71
CA LEU A 115 -14.12 11.74 14.83
C LEU A 115 -15.58 11.39 14.50
N GLU A 116 -16.05 11.77 13.31
CA GLU A 116 -17.35 11.35 12.83
C GLU A 116 -17.35 9.82 12.62
N LYS A 117 -18.25 9.12 13.29
CA LYS A 117 -18.51 7.70 13.03
C LYS A 117 -19.29 7.63 11.72
N VAL A 118 -18.60 7.40 10.61
CA VAL A 118 -19.27 6.95 9.39
C VAL A 118 -19.63 5.48 9.63
N GLU A 119 -20.92 5.19 9.77
CA GLU A 119 -21.40 3.82 9.63
C GLU A 119 -20.96 3.33 8.25
N HIS A 120 -20.01 2.40 8.22
CA HIS A 120 -19.68 1.73 6.98
C HIS A 120 -20.92 0.99 6.52
N GLN A 121 -21.54 1.48 5.45
CA GLN A 121 -22.42 0.67 4.63
C GLN A 121 -21.62 -0.55 4.21
N VAL A 122 -22.00 -1.70 4.77
CA VAL A 122 -21.58 -3.00 4.29
C VAL A 122 -22.01 -3.04 2.83
N LEU A 123 -21.05 -2.99 1.90
CA LEU A 123 -21.31 -3.46 0.56
C LEU A 123 -21.61 -4.95 0.73
N THR A 124 -22.89 -5.29 0.72
CA THR A 124 -23.33 -6.67 0.57
C THR A 124 -22.78 -7.14 -0.76
N ASP A 125 -22.02 -8.24 -0.75
CA ASP A 125 -21.68 -8.96 -1.96
C ASP A 125 -22.97 -9.25 -2.71
N ASP A 126 -23.04 -8.74 -3.95
CA ASP A 126 -24.06 -9.12 -4.91
C ASP A 126 -23.92 -10.63 -5.16
N LYS A 127 -24.83 -11.41 -4.57
CA LYS A 127 -25.15 -12.75 -5.04
C LYS A 127 -25.97 -12.58 -6.32
N ASP A 128 -25.30 -12.75 -7.45
CA ASP A 128 -25.97 -12.79 -8.74
C ASP A 128 -26.37 -14.23 -9.06
N ASP A 129 -27.67 -14.50 -8.99
CA ASP A 129 -28.31 -15.69 -9.53
C ASP A 129 -28.33 -15.59 -11.07
N MET A 130 -27.79 -16.60 -11.77
CA MET A 130 -27.89 -16.66 -13.23
C MET A 130 -28.57 -17.96 -13.68
N GLN A 131 -29.91 -17.89 -13.80
CA GLN A 131 -30.70 -18.82 -14.61
C GLN A 131 -30.88 -18.25 -16.03
N LEU A 132 -30.39 -18.95 -17.06
CA LEU A 132 -31.04 -18.93 -18.39
C LEU A 132 -30.61 -20.12 -19.28
N ILE A 133 -31.45 -20.32 -20.30
CA ILE A 133 -31.75 -21.48 -21.17
C ILE A 133 -30.61 -21.80 -22.17
N SER A 134 -30.65 -23.00 -22.78
CA SER A 134 -29.52 -23.77 -23.30
C SER A 134 -28.75 -23.22 -24.50
N ASP A 135 -29.37 -22.43 -25.38
CA ASP A 135 -28.77 -22.18 -26.71
C ASP A 135 -28.00 -20.85 -26.80
N THR A 136 -28.25 -19.91 -25.88
CA THR A 136 -27.51 -18.64 -25.73
C THR A 136 -26.20 -18.79 -24.96
N LYS A 137 -25.97 -19.95 -24.31
CA LYS A 137 -24.80 -20.20 -23.45
C LYS A 137 -23.49 -20.30 -24.22
N ILE A 138 -23.48 -20.88 -25.42
CA ILE A 138 -22.24 -21.07 -26.19
C ILE A 138 -21.66 -19.72 -26.61
N ALA A 139 -22.49 -18.85 -27.20
CA ALA A 139 -22.08 -17.52 -27.65
C ALA A 139 -21.57 -16.62 -26.48
N TYR A 140 -22.15 -16.77 -25.28
CA TYR A 140 -21.70 -16.03 -24.10
C TYR A 140 -20.28 -16.41 -23.68
N TRP A 141 -19.96 -17.71 -23.63
CA TRP A 141 -18.63 -18.16 -23.21
C TRP A 141 -17.56 -17.92 -24.29
N GLU A 142 -17.92 -17.97 -25.57
CA GLU A 142 -17.00 -17.61 -26.66
C GLU A 142 -16.52 -16.15 -26.56
N GLN A 143 -17.42 -15.21 -26.21
CA GLN A 143 -17.05 -13.81 -26.03
C GLN A 143 -16.18 -13.56 -24.79
N LYS A 144 -16.22 -14.46 -23.81
CA LYS A 144 -15.45 -14.36 -22.55
C LYS A 144 -14.03 -14.91 -22.66
N LEU A 145 -13.73 -15.67 -23.71
CA LEU A 145 -12.41 -16.24 -23.94
C LEU A 145 -11.54 -15.28 -24.77
N PRO A 146 -10.24 -15.17 -24.48
CA PRO A 146 -9.30 -14.47 -25.35
C PRO A 146 -9.27 -15.11 -26.73
N ASN A 147 -9.18 -14.31 -27.79
CA ASN A 147 -9.10 -14.83 -29.17
C ASN A 147 -7.92 -15.80 -29.39
N ASP A 148 -6.87 -15.67 -28.58
CA ASP A 148 -5.64 -16.47 -28.61
C ASP A 148 -5.57 -17.54 -27.51
N TYR A 149 -6.71 -17.98 -26.96
CA TYR A 149 -6.74 -19.00 -25.89
C TYR A 149 -6.00 -20.29 -26.29
N GLU A 150 -6.05 -20.72 -27.55
CA GLU A 150 -5.36 -21.94 -28.02
C GLU A 150 -3.84 -21.81 -27.97
N GLU A 151 -3.33 -20.61 -28.25
CA GLU A 151 -1.91 -20.30 -28.18
C GLU A 151 -1.46 -20.25 -26.73
N ILE A 152 -2.27 -19.67 -25.84
CA ILE A 152 -2.03 -19.62 -24.40
C ILE A 152 -1.96 -21.04 -23.79
N ILE A 153 -2.88 -21.92 -24.17
CA ILE A 153 -2.90 -23.30 -23.65
C ILE A 153 -1.63 -24.07 -24.07
N LYS A 154 -1.11 -23.84 -25.28
CA LYS A 154 0.16 -24.46 -25.73
C LYS A 154 1.37 -24.04 -24.89
N LEU A 155 1.29 -22.92 -24.18
CA LEU A 155 2.35 -22.46 -23.28
C LEU A 155 2.24 -23.08 -21.88
N CYS A 156 1.14 -23.78 -21.58
CA CYS A 156 0.93 -24.38 -20.26
C CYS A 156 1.98 -25.44 -19.96
N VAL A 157 2.47 -25.44 -18.72
CA VAL A 157 3.46 -26.42 -18.24
C VAL A 157 2.84 -27.81 -18.07
N ASN A 158 1.57 -27.84 -17.68
CA ASN A 158 0.82 -29.08 -17.46
C ASN A 158 -0.25 -29.22 -18.54
N ASP A 159 -0.55 -30.45 -18.94
CA ASP A 159 -1.67 -30.70 -19.84
C ASP A 159 -2.98 -30.29 -19.16
N VAL A 160 -3.77 -29.49 -19.86
CA VAL A 160 -5.08 -29.03 -19.42
C VAL A 160 -6.13 -29.65 -20.33
N GLU A 161 -7.06 -30.40 -19.75
CA GLU A 161 -8.19 -30.96 -20.47
C GLU A 161 -9.48 -30.19 -20.16
N TRP A 162 -10.28 -29.91 -21.18
CA TRP A 162 -11.61 -29.32 -21.03
C TRP A 162 -12.56 -29.89 -22.08
N LYS A 163 -13.84 -29.98 -21.76
CA LYS A 163 -14.90 -30.50 -22.66
C LYS A 163 -15.77 -29.39 -23.20
N THR A 164 -15.87 -28.27 -22.48
CA THR A 164 -16.71 -27.13 -22.86
C THR A 164 -15.96 -25.80 -22.78
N LYS A 165 -16.43 -24.79 -23.52
CA LYS A 165 -15.90 -23.40 -23.44
C LYS A 165 -16.09 -22.79 -22.05
N LYS A 166 -17.16 -23.19 -21.35
CA LYS A 166 -17.42 -22.81 -19.97
C LYS A 166 -16.34 -23.36 -19.04
N GLU A 167 -16.04 -24.65 -19.12
CA GLU A 167 -14.96 -25.27 -18.34
C GLU A 167 -13.61 -24.60 -18.61
N LEU A 168 -13.29 -24.38 -19.89
CA LEU A 168 -12.08 -23.65 -20.27
C LEU A 168 -12.01 -22.26 -19.64
N TYR A 169 -13.11 -21.50 -19.65
CA TYR A 169 -13.17 -20.19 -19.02
C TYR A 169 -12.86 -20.26 -17.52
N TYR A 170 -13.42 -21.23 -16.79
CA TYR A 170 -13.12 -21.38 -15.37
C TYR A 170 -11.66 -21.77 -15.11
N ILE A 171 -11.10 -22.68 -15.91
CA ILE A 171 -9.68 -23.05 -15.80
C ILE A 171 -8.79 -21.82 -16.03
N LEU A 172 -9.10 -21.01 -17.05
CA LEU A 172 -8.38 -19.77 -17.31
C LEU A 172 -8.58 -18.74 -16.18
N CYS A 173 -9.72 -18.70 -15.51
CA CYS A 173 -9.94 -17.83 -14.34
C CYS A 173 -9.16 -18.29 -13.10
N GLU A 174 -9.07 -19.59 -12.85
CA GLU A 174 -8.23 -20.15 -11.78
C GLU A 174 -6.74 -19.88 -12.05
N GLY A 175 -6.36 -20.04 -13.32
CA GLY A 175 -5.03 -19.78 -13.83
C GLY A 175 -4.08 -20.96 -13.70
N PHE A 176 -2.94 -20.85 -14.37
CA PHE A 176 -1.94 -21.90 -14.45
C PHE A 176 -0.57 -21.36 -14.84
N LEU A 177 0.46 -22.18 -14.63
CA LEU A 177 1.82 -21.89 -15.05
C LEU A 177 1.96 -21.99 -16.57
N ILE A 178 2.62 -20.99 -17.15
CA ILE A 178 3.03 -20.95 -18.55
C ILE A 178 4.53 -20.67 -18.67
N ASN A 179 5.07 -20.74 -19.88
CA ASN A 179 6.46 -20.34 -20.19
C ASN A 179 7.48 -21.04 -19.26
N SER A 180 7.45 -22.37 -19.25
CA SER A 180 8.35 -23.20 -18.42
C SER A 180 8.24 -22.93 -16.91
N GLY A 181 7.12 -22.38 -16.45
CA GLY A 181 6.84 -22.16 -15.03
C GLY A 181 7.28 -20.80 -14.52
N GLU A 182 7.73 -19.91 -15.41
CA GLU A 182 8.21 -18.58 -15.01
C GLU A 182 7.08 -17.56 -14.83
N GLU A 183 5.91 -17.85 -15.40
CA GLU A 183 4.76 -16.96 -15.42
C GLU A 183 3.48 -17.72 -15.06
N TRP A 184 2.57 -17.05 -14.36
CA TRP A 184 1.24 -17.54 -14.03
C TRP A 184 0.20 -16.71 -14.80
N PHE A 185 -0.53 -17.37 -15.68
CA PHE A 185 -1.59 -16.77 -16.47
C PHE A 185 -2.94 -16.95 -15.79
N SER A 186 -3.80 -15.94 -15.85
CA SER A 186 -5.21 -16.09 -15.48
C SER A 186 -6.10 -15.08 -16.22
N LEU A 187 -7.43 -15.21 -16.10
CA LEU A 187 -8.40 -14.24 -16.60
C LEU A 187 -9.12 -13.52 -15.47
N ALA A 188 -9.29 -12.21 -15.66
CA ALA A 188 -10.23 -11.43 -14.89
C ALA A 188 -11.69 -11.79 -15.28
N LYS A 189 -12.65 -11.45 -14.42
CA LYS A 189 -14.09 -11.72 -14.64
C LYS A 189 -14.64 -11.08 -15.93
N ASP A 190 -14.01 -10.02 -16.41
CA ASP A 190 -14.36 -9.35 -17.65
C ASP A 190 -13.73 -9.99 -18.90
N GLY A 191 -12.93 -11.06 -18.74
CA GLY A 191 -12.27 -11.79 -19.82
C GLY A 191 -10.90 -11.23 -20.21
N LYS A 192 -10.44 -10.16 -19.55
CA LYS A 192 -9.09 -9.61 -19.80
C LYS A 192 -8.02 -10.45 -19.13
N LYS A 193 -6.85 -10.51 -19.77
CA LYS A 193 -5.69 -11.28 -19.29
C LYS A 193 -5.10 -10.69 -18.03
N CYS A 194 -4.76 -11.54 -17.08
CA CYS A 194 -3.93 -11.27 -15.92
C CYS A 194 -2.64 -12.10 -16.04
N LEU A 195 -1.52 -11.54 -15.60
CA LEU A 195 -0.23 -12.20 -15.62
C LEU A 195 0.48 -11.99 -14.31
N MET A 196 1.06 -13.02 -13.73
CA MET A 196 2.00 -12.88 -12.62
C MET A 196 3.34 -13.45 -13.02
N VAL A 197 4.40 -12.67 -12.82
CA VAL A 197 5.77 -13.06 -13.14
C VAL A 197 6.48 -13.45 -11.84
N GLN A 198 7.19 -14.58 -11.85
CA GLN A 198 7.91 -15.05 -10.66
C GLN A 198 8.96 -14.04 -10.17
N ALA A 199 9.22 -14.06 -8.87
CA ALA A 199 10.25 -13.24 -8.22
C ALA A 199 11.61 -13.32 -8.94
N LYS A 200 12.02 -14.51 -9.40
CA LYS A 200 13.30 -14.74 -10.06
C LYS A 200 13.53 -13.94 -11.34
N ALA A 201 12.46 -13.71 -12.10
CA ALA A 201 12.54 -12.97 -13.35
C ALA A 201 12.57 -11.44 -13.15
N VAL A 202 12.20 -10.94 -11.96
CA VAL A 202 12.02 -9.50 -11.73
C VAL A 202 12.94 -8.92 -10.66
N LEU A 203 13.55 -9.74 -9.82
CA LEU A 203 14.41 -9.32 -8.73
C LEU A 203 15.90 -9.49 -9.07
N LYS A 204 16.75 -8.68 -8.45
CA LYS A 204 18.21 -8.72 -8.67
C LYS A 204 18.88 -9.71 -7.75
N GLU A 205 19.57 -10.71 -8.29
CA GLU A 205 20.17 -11.81 -7.52
C GLU A 205 21.01 -11.38 -6.30
N ASN A 206 21.71 -10.24 -6.36
CA ASN A 206 22.56 -9.77 -5.27
C ASN A 206 21.82 -9.11 -4.08
N GLU A 207 20.50 -8.95 -4.18
CA GLU A 207 19.66 -8.32 -3.14
C GLU A 207 18.74 -9.33 -2.42
N TRP A 208 18.74 -10.59 -2.86
CA TRP A 208 17.74 -11.61 -2.49
C TRP A 208 18.36 -12.99 -2.28
N GLU A 209 17.80 -13.74 -1.33
CA GLU A 209 18.07 -15.16 -1.11
C GLU A 209 16.89 -15.99 -1.64
N TRP A 210 17.17 -16.95 -2.53
CA TRP A 210 16.14 -17.79 -3.15
C TRP A 210 15.81 -18.99 -2.26
N LYS A 211 14.52 -19.23 -2.02
CA LYS A 211 14.03 -20.35 -1.20
C LYS A 211 13.05 -21.20 -1.98
N SER A 212 13.27 -22.52 -1.92
CA SER A 212 12.28 -23.48 -2.42
C SER A 212 11.07 -23.47 -1.50
N GLU A 213 9.89 -23.26 -2.07
CA GLU A 213 8.62 -23.22 -1.36
C GLU A 213 7.54 -23.88 -2.23
N PRO A 214 7.44 -25.22 -2.21
CA PRO A 214 6.60 -26.00 -3.14
C PRO A 214 5.11 -25.68 -3.07
N GLU A 215 4.63 -25.17 -1.94
CA GLU A 215 3.22 -24.81 -1.73
C GLU A 215 2.85 -23.48 -2.42
N THR A 216 3.83 -22.73 -2.90
CA THR A 216 3.61 -21.46 -3.60
C THR A 216 3.42 -21.65 -5.10
N ARG A 217 2.75 -20.70 -5.76
CA ARG A 217 2.45 -20.75 -7.21
C ARG A 217 3.64 -21.12 -8.11
N PHE A 218 4.85 -20.68 -7.77
CA PHE A 218 6.07 -20.90 -8.56
C PHE A 218 7.01 -21.94 -7.95
N GLY A 219 6.66 -22.54 -6.81
CA GLY A 219 7.55 -23.44 -6.08
C GLY A 219 8.82 -22.78 -5.50
N GLN A 220 8.98 -21.46 -5.67
CA GLN A 220 10.14 -20.69 -5.23
C GLN A 220 9.72 -19.27 -4.85
N VAL A 221 10.39 -18.73 -3.83
CA VAL A 221 10.22 -17.36 -3.33
C VAL A 221 11.58 -16.70 -3.10
N ALA A 222 11.59 -15.40 -2.87
CA ALA A 222 12.79 -14.61 -2.63
C ALA A 222 12.72 -13.85 -1.30
N ASP A 223 13.65 -14.13 -0.40
CA ASP A 223 13.79 -13.41 0.86
C ASP A 223 14.74 -12.22 0.71
N CYS A 224 14.29 -11.04 1.12
CA CYS A 224 15.12 -9.85 1.04
C CYS A 224 16.25 -9.93 2.07
N ILE A 225 17.49 -9.78 1.63
CA ILE A 225 18.68 -9.74 2.50
C ILE A 225 19.30 -8.34 2.58
N SER A 226 18.73 -7.37 1.85
CA SER A 226 19.24 -6.01 1.72
C SER A 226 18.33 -4.98 2.40
N LYS A 227 18.90 -3.82 2.75
CA LYS A 227 18.14 -2.65 3.21
C LYS A 227 17.35 -1.97 2.08
N LYS A 228 17.65 -2.30 0.82
CA LYS A 228 17.01 -1.79 -0.39
C LYS A 228 16.97 -2.88 -1.45
N PHE A 229 15.90 -2.93 -2.25
CA PHE A 229 15.83 -3.83 -3.39
C PHE A 229 15.23 -3.14 -4.61
N GLY A 230 15.67 -3.49 -5.81
CA GLY A 230 15.02 -3.11 -7.06
C GLY A 230 14.23 -4.26 -7.64
N ILE A 231 13.05 -3.97 -8.20
CA ILE A 231 12.28 -4.90 -9.04
C ILE A 231 12.29 -4.36 -10.46
N SER A 232 13.00 -5.02 -11.36
CA SER A 232 13.01 -4.67 -12.78
C SER A 232 12.26 -5.74 -13.56
N CYS A 233 11.11 -5.40 -14.13
CA CYS A 233 10.29 -6.35 -14.88
C CYS A 233 10.05 -5.80 -16.28
N GLU A 234 10.64 -6.39 -17.32
CA GLU A 234 10.35 -6.02 -18.70
C GLU A 234 9.23 -6.92 -19.23
N LEU A 235 8.05 -6.33 -19.49
CA LEU A 235 6.90 -7.07 -20.01
C LEU A 235 6.92 -7.08 -21.53
N GLY A 236 6.84 -8.27 -22.12
CA GLY A 236 6.58 -8.43 -23.53
C GLY A 236 5.15 -7.98 -23.88
N SER A 237 4.99 -7.13 -24.89
CA SER A 237 3.71 -6.52 -25.28
C SER A 237 2.59 -7.50 -25.67
N LYS A 238 2.90 -8.77 -25.89
CA LYS A 238 1.96 -9.80 -26.38
C LYS A 238 1.19 -10.55 -25.29
N MET A 239 1.65 -10.51 -24.04
CA MET A 239 1.05 -11.32 -22.96
C MET A 239 -0.09 -10.61 -22.22
N LEU A 240 -0.24 -9.31 -22.41
CA LEU A 240 -1.31 -8.51 -21.84
C LEU A 240 -2.36 -8.14 -22.90
N SER A 241 -3.57 -7.82 -22.44
CA SER A 241 -4.64 -7.37 -23.33
C SER A 241 -4.26 -6.00 -23.93
N PRO A 242 -4.43 -5.78 -25.25
CA PRO A 242 -4.10 -4.50 -25.89
C PRO A 242 -5.04 -3.37 -25.42
N GLN A 243 -4.58 -2.12 -25.51
CA GLN A 243 -5.35 -0.90 -25.20
C GLN A 243 -6.04 -0.95 -23.82
N THR A 244 -5.40 -1.62 -22.86
CA THR A 244 -5.96 -1.88 -21.54
C THR A 244 -5.06 -1.22 -20.50
N THR A 245 -5.68 -0.56 -19.52
CA THR A 245 -4.96 -0.05 -18.35
C THR A 245 -4.75 -1.19 -17.36
N TYR A 246 -3.51 -1.35 -16.92
CA TYR A 246 -3.10 -2.35 -15.95
C TYR A 246 -2.56 -1.69 -14.68
N ALA A 247 -2.86 -2.33 -13.55
CA ALA A 247 -2.16 -2.10 -12.29
C ALA A 247 -1.17 -3.24 -12.03
N ALA A 248 0.04 -2.89 -11.62
CA ALA A 248 1.04 -3.83 -11.14
C ALA A 248 0.95 -3.96 -9.61
N TYR A 249 1.02 -5.18 -9.10
CA TYR A 249 0.91 -5.52 -7.68
C TYR A 249 2.12 -6.34 -7.24
N LEU A 250 2.82 -5.86 -6.22
CA LEU A 250 3.85 -6.66 -5.54
C LEU A 250 3.15 -7.66 -4.63
N VAL A 251 3.38 -8.96 -4.85
CA VAL A 251 2.85 -10.05 -4.01
C VAL A 251 3.96 -10.55 -3.10
N TYR A 252 3.74 -10.40 -1.80
CA TYR A 252 4.76 -10.66 -0.78
C TYR A 252 4.15 -11.22 0.50
N ASN A 253 4.96 -11.87 1.31
CA ASN A 253 4.60 -12.37 2.63
C ASN A 253 5.70 -11.99 3.62
N ARG A 254 5.44 -12.21 4.89
CA ARG A 254 6.47 -12.26 5.92
C ARG A 254 6.60 -13.68 6.44
N LEU A 255 7.82 -14.21 6.46
CA LEU A 255 8.13 -15.37 7.29
C LEU A 255 8.38 -14.97 8.76
N PRO A 256 8.23 -15.90 9.72
CA PRO A 256 7.90 -15.62 11.12
C PRO A 256 9.12 -15.41 12.04
N HIS A 257 8.93 -14.60 13.08
CA HIS A 257 9.50 -14.70 14.43
C HIS A 257 11.03 -14.59 14.69
N ALA A 258 11.94 -14.61 13.71
CA ALA A 258 13.39 -14.55 14.01
C ALA A 258 13.96 -13.14 14.25
N TYR A 259 13.22 -12.08 13.91
CA TYR A 259 13.63 -10.70 14.21
C TYR A 259 12.91 -10.15 15.45
N THR A 260 12.98 -10.90 16.55
CA THR A 260 12.82 -10.35 17.90
C THR A 260 14.14 -9.73 18.34
N SER A 261 14.56 -8.64 17.71
CA SER A 261 15.50 -7.72 18.34
C SER A 261 15.55 -6.42 17.56
N ILE A 262 15.16 -5.35 18.25
CA ILE A 262 15.21 -3.93 17.85
C ILE A 262 14.09 -3.54 16.90
N ASN A 263 12.94 -3.13 17.46
CA ASN A 263 11.82 -2.43 16.81
C ASN A 263 12.26 -1.54 15.63
N PRO A 264 12.10 -1.98 14.36
CA PRO A 264 11.88 -1.04 13.28
C PRO A 264 10.38 -0.69 13.23
N PRO A 265 10.00 0.49 12.71
CA PRO A 265 8.68 1.02 12.97
C PRO A 265 7.58 0.19 12.34
N LEU A 266 6.37 0.36 12.85
CA LEU A 266 5.14 -0.32 12.40
C LEU A 266 4.70 0.06 10.97
N THR A 267 5.61 0.61 10.16
CA THR A 267 5.33 1.53 9.06
C THR A 267 6.33 1.36 7.92
N ASN A 268 6.44 0.15 7.35
CA ASN A 268 7.40 -0.13 6.27
C ASN A 268 6.94 0.51 4.95
N THR A 269 7.08 1.82 4.87
CA THR A 269 6.86 2.64 3.68
C THR A 269 8.02 2.44 2.73
N VAL A 270 7.72 2.15 1.47
CA VAL A 270 8.70 1.94 0.40
C VAL A 270 8.45 2.97 -0.68
N GLN A 271 9.50 3.67 -1.09
CA GLN A 271 9.43 4.58 -2.21
C GLN A 271 9.58 3.79 -3.52
N VAL A 272 8.68 4.04 -4.46
CA VAL A 272 8.73 3.49 -5.82
C VAL A 272 9.12 4.62 -6.77
N VAL A 273 10.16 4.37 -7.57
CA VAL A 273 10.64 5.29 -8.59
C VAL A 273 10.74 4.55 -9.90
N ASP A 274 9.93 4.93 -10.88
CA ASP A 274 10.18 4.53 -12.27
C ASP A 274 11.33 5.39 -12.82
N LYS A 275 12.38 4.70 -13.27
CA LYS A 275 13.62 5.32 -13.75
C LYS A 275 13.61 5.67 -15.23
N VAL A 276 12.70 5.10 -16.00
CA VAL A 276 12.68 5.25 -17.45
C VAL A 276 11.91 6.49 -17.87
N LEU A 277 10.84 6.82 -17.15
CA LEU A 277 9.92 7.89 -17.53
C LEU A 277 10.16 9.23 -16.81
N GLY A 278 11.14 9.32 -15.92
CA GLY A 278 11.35 10.52 -15.09
C GLY A 278 10.12 10.89 -14.25
N SER A 279 9.24 9.91 -14.00
CA SER A 279 7.94 10.10 -13.36
C SER A 279 8.09 10.40 -11.87
N GLU A 280 7.03 10.97 -11.28
CA GLU A 280 6.97 11.29 -9.86
C GLU A 280 7.18 10.03 -8.99
N ALA A 281 8.04 10.14 -7.98
CA ALA A 281 8.18 9.10 -6.98
C ALA A 281 6.91 9.06 -6.11
N TYR A 282 6.32 7.87 -5.94
CA TYR A 282 5.21 7.66 -4.99
C TYR A 282 5.59 6.61 -3.96
N ASN A 283 4.93 6.68 -2.82
CA ASN A 283 5.16 5.76 -1.73
C ASN A 283 4.08 4.68 -1.73
N ILE A 284 4.52 3.48 -1.41
CA ILE A 284 3.66 2.37 -1.05
C ILE A 284 3.94 2.00 0.40
N PHE A 285 3.02 1.28 0.99
CA PHE A 285 3.11 0.76 2.34
C PHE A 285 3.13 -0.75 2.28
N LEU A 286 4.10 -1.37 2.95
CA LEU A 286 4.12 -2.82 3.16
C LEU A 286 3.38 -3.24 4.44
N ARG A 287 2.96 -2.25 5.24
CA ARG A 287 2.06 -2.41 6.38
C ARG A 287 1.09 -1.25 6.41
N THR A 288 -0.19 -1.54 6.64
CA THR A 288 -1.16 -0.47 6.80
C THR A 288 -0.78 0.38 8.02
N PRO A 289 -0.62 1.71 7.88
CA PRO A 289 -0.33 2.59 8.99
C PRO A 289 -1.40 2.47 10.08
N GLN A 290 -0.98 2.46 11.34
CA GLN A 290 -1.88 2.47 12.50
C GLN A 290 -1.84 3.85 13.16
N THR A 291 -3.01 4.43 13.44
CA THR A 291 -3.07 5.60 14.33
C THR A 291 -3.06 5.11 15.78
N PRO A 292 -2.13 5.58 16.64
CA PRO A 292 -2.18 5.30 18.06
C PRO A 292 -3.40 5.92 18.74
N VAL A 293 -4.07 5.15 19.59
CA VAL A 293 -5.19 5.60 20.42
C VAL A 293 -4.71 5.79 21.85
N ILE A 294 -4.90 6.99 22.40
CA ILE A 294 -4.62 7.31 23.80
C ILE A 294 -5.79 6.79 24.63
N GLY A 295 -5.53 5.74 25.41
CA GLY A 295 -6.50 5.19 26.34
C GLY A 295 -6.46 5.87 27.71
N PRO A 296 -7.27 5.38 28.67
CA PRO A 296 -7.26 5.87 30.04
C PRO A 296 -5.86 5.82 30.65
N ASN A 297 -5.50 6.85 31.44
CA ASN A 297 -4.17 7.03 32.04
C ASN A 297 -3.02 7.17 31.01
N LEU A 298 -3.28 7.77 29.85
CA LEU A 298 -2.29 8.02 28.78
C LEU A 298 -1.65 6.76 28.19
N LYS A 299 -2.22 5.57 28.44
CA LYS A 299 -1.71 4.33 27.86
C LYS A 299 -2.03 4.26 26.37
N ILE A 300 -1.01 4.14 25.54
CA ILE A 300 -1.20 4.03 24.10
C ILE A 300 -1.60 2.60 23.72
N LYS A 301 -2.73 2.48 23.01
CA LYS A 301 -3.09 1.27 22.26
C LYS A 301 -2.95 1.56 20.77
N ARG A 302 -2.13 0.78 20.09
CA ARG A 302 -2.03 0.86 18.63
C ARG A 302 -3.13 -0.01 18.05
N THR A 303 -4.12 0.64 17.45
CA THR A 303 -5.26 -0.06 16.85
C THR A 303 -5.29 0.20 15.36
N TYR A 304 -5.85 -0.76 14.63
CA TYR A 304 -6.21 -0.56 13.24
C TYR A 304 -7.55 0.17 13.20
N ASN A 305 -7.53 1.49 13.01
CA ASN A 305 -8.75 2.26 12.82
C ASN A 305 -8.54 3.27 11.69
N PRO A 306 -8.73 2.85 10.42
CA PRO A 306 -8.64 3.76 9.29
C PRO A 306 -9.90 4.63 9.26
N SER A 307 -9.95 5.63 10.13
CA SER A 307 -10.99 6.64 10.08
C SER A 307 -10.86 7.39 8.76
N VAL A 308 -11.83 7.18 7.87
CA VAL A 308 -12.09 7.89 6.60
C VAL A 308 -10.81 8.41 5.95
N ARG A 309 -9.93 7.50 5.51
CA ARG A 309 -8.89 7.89 4.57
C ARG A 309 -9.50 7.85 3.16
N PRO A 310 -9.23 8.82 2.28
CA PRO A 310 -9.37 8.63 0.84
C PRO A 310 -8.73 7.30 0.44
N ARG A 311 -9.13 6.66 -0.67
CA ARG A 311 -8.44 5.47 -1.20
C ARG A 311 -6.95 5.81 -1.46
N ILE A 312 -6.09 5.65 -0.45
CA ILE A 312 -4.66 5.91 -0.56
C ILE A 312 -4.12 4.84 -1.51
N LYS A 313 -3.65 5.27 -2.69
CA LYS A 313 -2.92 4.39 -3.60
C LYS A 313 -1.67 3.87 -2.87
N GLY A 314 -1.38 2.58 -3.00
CA GLY A 314 -0.21 1.97 -2.37
C GLY A 314 -0.43 1.48 -0.93
N LEU A 315 -1.67 1.31 -0.44
CA LEU A 315 -1.91 0.52 0.77
C LEU A 315 -1.89 -0.99 0.48
N PRO A 316 -1.35 -1.81 1.40
CA PRO A 316 -1.31 -3.24 1.21
C PRO A 316 -2.67 -3.86 1.58
N LYS A 317 -2.99 -4.99 0.97
CA LYS A 317 -4.19 -5.78 1.23
C LYS A 317 -3.81 -7.24 1.45
N LEU A 318 -4.53 -7.91 2.35
CA LEU A 318 -4.42 -9.36 2.54
C LEU A 318 -5.26 -10.05 1.45
N ARG A 319 -4.66 -11.03 0.77
CA ARG A 319 -5.30 -11.87 -0.25
C ARG A 319 -5.96 -13.09 0.38
N SER A 320 -6.86 -13.73 -0.38
CA SER A 320 -7.51 -14.97 0.04
C SER A 320 -6.53 -16.15 0.16
N ASP A 321 -5.41 -16.12 -0.54
CA ASP A 321 -4.33 -17.11 -0.48
C ASP A 321 -3.33 -16.86 0.66
N GLY A 322 -3.62 -15.90 1.56
CA GLY A 322 -2.79 -15.59 2.72
C GLY A 322 -1.59 -14.67 2.43
N TRP A 323 -1.32 -14.36 1.17
CA TRP A 323 -0.27 -13.40 0.79
C TRP A 323 -0.75 -11.96 0.94
N MET A 324 0.19 -11.02 1.10
CA MET A 324 -0.08 -9.59 1.00
C MET A 324 0.15 -9.12 -0.44
N GLU A 325 -0.65 -8.16 -0.88
CA GLU A 325 -0.42 -7.43 -2.12
C GLU A 325 -0.43 -5.92 -1.91
N VAL A 326 0.34 -5.19 -2.70
CA VAL A 326 0.25 -3.73 -2.75
C VAL A 326 0.38 -3.26 -4.19
N GLN A 327 -0.46 -2.31 -4.59
CA GLN A 327 -0.38 -1.72 -5.92
C GLN A 327 0.86 -0.85 -6.01
N VAL A 328 1.70 -1.12 -6.99
CA VAL A 328 3.01 -0.49 -7.15
C VAL A 328 3.17 0.27 -8.43
N HIS A 329 2.25 0.22 -9.41
CA HIS A 329 2.27 1.05 -10.63
C HIS A 329 0.94 0.95 -11.39
N GLU A 330 0.68 1.91 -12.29
CA GLU A 330 -0.40 1.88 -13.28
C GLU A 330 0.18 2.26 -14.65
N PHE A 331 -0.15 1.51 -15.70
CA PHE A 331 0.30 1.77 -17.07
C PHE A 331 -0.74 1.34 -18.09
N GLN A 332 -0.65 1.85 -19.33
CA GLN A 332 -1.53 1.47 -20.45
C GLN A 332 -0.75 0.64 -21.47
N THR A 333 -1.34 -0.44 -21.99
CA THR A 333 -0.70 -1.28 -23.01
C THR A 333 -0.83 -0.68 -24.43
N PRO A 334 0.20 -0.81 -25.30
CA PRO A 334 1.51 -1.44 -25.05
C PRO A 334 2.49 -0.49 -24.35
N ALA A 335 3.11 -0.93 -23.26
CA ALA A 335 4.18 -0.21 -22.58
C ALA A 335 5.17 -1.18 -21.93
N THR A 336 6.43 -0.77 -21.81
CA THR A 336 7.42 -1.43 -20.97
C THR A 336 7.46 -0.73 -19.62
N MET A 337 7.53 -1.51 -18.54
CA MET A 337 7.58 -0.98 -17.17
C MET A 337 8.99 -1.22 -16.61
N ARG A 338 9.56 -0.27 -15.85
CA ARG A 338 10.78 -0.53 -15.07
C ARG A 338 10.74 0.23 -13.76
N LEU A 339 10.53 -0.50 -12.67
CA LEU A 339 10.42 0.09 -11.34
C LEU A 339 11.76 -0.02 -10.60
N ARG A 340 12.03 0.89 -9.66
CA ARG A 340 13.03 0.68 -8.63
C ARG A 340 12.43 1.07 -7.29
N PHE A 341 12.53 0.15 -6.34
CA PHE A 341 12.07 0.34 -5.00
C PHE A 341 13.25 0.77 -4.12
N SER A 342 12.97 1.55 -3.08
CA SER A 342 13.94 1.87 -2.03
C SER A 342 13.20 2.11 -0.73
N SER A 343 13.59 1.42 0.34
CA SER A 343 13.17 1.82 1.68
C SER A 343 13.91 3.10 2.06
N TYR A 344 13.17 4.08 2.57
CA TYR A 344 13.73 5.34 3.04
C TYR A 344 14.20 5.26 4.50
N ASP A 345 13.68 4.32 5.29
CA ASP A 345 13.84 4.36 6.76
C ASP A 345 15.11 3.70 7.31
N MET A 346 16.01 3.19 6.45
CA MET A 346 17.29 2.58 6.86
C MET A 346 17.17 1.40 7.85
N SER A 347 15.96 0.93 8.15
CA SER A 347 15.70 -0.38 8.73
C SER A 347 15.65 -1.43 7.61
N SER A 348 16.03 -2.66 7.95
CA SER A 348 16.16 -3.71 6.97
C SER A 348 14.78 -4.08 6.40
N LEU A 349 14.69 -4.20 5.07
CA LEU A 349 13.59 -4.94 4.44
C LEU A 349 13.76 -6.46 4.64
N ALA A 350 14.79 -6.88 5.39
CA ALA A 350 14.95 -8.26 5.83
C ALA A 350 13.68 -8.80 6.49
N GLY A 351 13.32 -10.01 6.07
CA GLY A 351 12.07 -10.67 6.48
C GLY A 351 10.87 -10.40 5.58
N ILE A 352 11.05 -9.73 4.44
CA ILE A 352 10.07 -9.72 3.35
C ILE A 352 10.41 -10.83 2.38
N THR A 353 9.43 -11.69 2.13
CA THR A 353 9.47 -12.76 1.15
C THR A 353 8.62 -12.34 -0.04
N VAL A 354 9.17 -12.33 -1.25
CA VAL A 354 8.43 -11.96 -2.47
C VAL A 354 8.14 -13.22 -3.28
N GLN A 355 6.90 -13.34 -3.72
CA GLN A 355 6.47 -14.39 -4.64
C GLN A 355 6.59 -13.96 -6.10
N GLY A 356 6.25 -12.70 -6.39
CA GLY A 356 6.30 -12.18 -7.75
C GLY A 356 5.59 -10.84 -7.91
N LEU A 357 5.41 -10.45 -9.17
CA LEU A 357 4.73 -9.23 -9.57
C LEU A 357 3.51 -9.60 -10.43
N GLU A 358 2.32 -9.19 -10.00
CA GLU A 358 1.05 -9.50 -10.65
C GLU A 358 0.48 -8.29 -11.39
N PHE A 359 -0.03 -8.51 -12.60
CA PHE A 359 -0.59 -7.51 -13.49
C PHE A 359 -2.07 -7.79 -13.70
N ARG A 360 -2.91 -6.85 -13.27
CA ARG A 360 -4.37 -6.96 -13.39
C ARG A 360 -4.94 -5.74 -14.13
N PRO A 361 -5.93 -5.95 -15.02
CA PRO A 361 -6.64 -4.85 -15.67
C PRO A 361 -7.43 -4.04 -14.62
N ILE A 362 -7.52 -2.72 -14.81
CA ILE A 362 -8.25 -1.78 -13.93
C ILE A 362 -9.24 -0.89 -14.68
#